data_AF-A0A8X7V9L8-F1
#
_entry.id   AF-A0A8X7V9L8-F1
#
_cell.length_a   1.000
_cell.length_b   1.000
_cell.length_c   1.000
_cell.angle_alpha   90.00
_cell.angle_beta   90.00
_cell.angle_gamma   90.00
#
_symmetry.space_group_name_H-M   'P 1'
#
loop_
_entity.id
_entity.type
_entity.pdbx_description
1 polymer ?
#
loop_
_entity_poly.entity_id
_entity_poly.type
_entity_poly.pdbx_seq_one_letter_code
_entity_poly.pdbx_strand_id
1 'polypeptide(L)'
;MLSCPYALVLWSEVKRRFRDTVPPFSNWSDLMQWTSSSSPTTPSMLCMMVIQALVYNIWQQRNNKLQNHTLLPPLVAFKRINRHVIDSISAARKQKKFCSLMLLWLI
;
A
#
# COMPACT_ATOMS: atom_id res chain seq x y z
N MET A 1 2.98 -13.67 -4.11
CA MET A 1 2.05 -12.52 -4.06
C MET A 1 2.79 -11.19 -4.16
N LEU A 2 3.95 -11.07 -3.53
CA LEU A 2 4.70 -9.80 -3.46
C LEU A 2 5.44 -9.45 -4.75
N SER A 3 5.86 -10.44 -5.56
CA SER A 3 6.82 -10.24 -6.66
C SER A 3 6.30 -10.61 -8.06
N CYS A 4 5.01 -10.89 -8.23
CA CYS A 4 4.46 -11.16 -9.57
C CYS A 4 4.37 -9.87 -10.42
N PRO A 5 4.34 -9.93 -11.76
CA PRO A 5 4.32 -8.74 -12.61
C PRO A 5 3.23 -7.73 -12.25
N TYR A 6 2.05 -8.23 -11.88
CA TYR A 6 0.94 -7.41 -11.39
C TYR A 6 1.29 -6.63 -10.11
N ALA A 7 1.88 -7.32 -9.13
CA ALA A 7 2.29 -6.71 -7.87
C ALA A 7 3.44 -5.72 -8.07
N LEU A 8 4.39 -6.00 -8.97
CA LEU A 8 5.52 -5.11 -9.26
C LEU A 8 5.06 -3.73 -9.77
N VAL A 9 4.00 -3.67 -10.59
CA VAL A 9 3.41 -2.40 -11.05
C VAL A 9 2.71 -1.67 -9.90
N LEU A 10 2.01 -2.38 -9.02
CA LEU A 10 1.41 -1.74 -7.85
C LEU A 10 2.49 -1.21 -6.89
N TRP A 11 3.57 -1.98 -6.70
CA TRP A 11 4.71 -1.53 -5.92
C TRP A 11 5.33 -0.29 -6.52
N SER A 12 5.57 -0.21 -7.83
CA SER A 12 6.16 1.00 -8.42
C SER A 12 5.31 2.24 -8.13
N GLU A 13 3.99 2.12 -8.16
CA GLU A 13 3.10 3.23 -7.80
C GLU A 13 3.13 3.56 -6.30
N VAL A 14 3.23 2.55 -5.42
CA VAL A 14 3.41 2.78 -3.98
C VAL A 14 4.75 3.46 -3.69
N LYS A 15 5.85 3.02 -4.31
CA LYS A 15 7.19 3.59 -4.09
C LYS A 15 7.22 5.08 -4.42
N ARG A 16 6.49 5.50 -5.46
CA ARG A 16 6.40 6.91 -5.86
C ARG A 16 5.71 7.81 -4.82
N ARG A 17 4.97 7.22 -3.86
CA ARG A 17 4.29 7.95 -2.78
C ARG A 17 5.13 8.09 -1.51
N PHE A 18 6.22 7.35 -1.39
CA PHE A 18 7.13 7.46 -0.25
C PHE A 18 8.32 8.34 -0.62
N ARG A 19 8.74 9.19 0.32
CA ARG A 19 9.96 10.00 0.18
C ARG A 19 11.23 9.16 0.33
N ASP A 20 11.17 8.17 1.22
CA ASP A 20 12.30 7.28 1.47
C ASP A 20 12.30 6.12 0.47
N THR A 21 13.49 5.57 0.23
CA THR A 21 13.64 4.39 -0.62
C THR A 21 12.91 3.19 0.00
N VAL A 22 11.87 2.72 -0.68
CA VAL A 22 11.18 1.48 -0.34
C VAL A 22 12.00 0.30 -0.89
N PRO A 23 12.50 -0.61 -0.04
CA PRO A 23 13.30 -1.74 -0.49
C PRO A 23 12.45 -2.73 -1.31
N PRO A 24 13.07 -3.52 -2.20
CA PRO A 24 12.38 -4.65 -2.82
C PRO A 24 12.06 -5.70 -1.76
N PHE A 25 10.85 -6.26 -1.80
CA PHE A 25 10.43 -7.31 -0.87
C PHE A 25 10.36 -8.67 -1.58
N SER A 26 11.23 -9.58 -1.15
CA SER A 26 11.30 -10.96 -1.67
C SER A 26 10.50 -11.93 -0.82
N ASN A 27 10.35 -11.63 0.47
CA ASN A 27 9.63 -12.43 1.44
C ASN A 27 8.80 -11.54 2.39
N TRP A 28 7.94 -12.16 3.18
CA TRP A 28 7.06 -11.46 4.13
C TRP A 28 7.80 -10.89 5.33
N SER A 29 8.88 -11.53 5.77
CA SER A 29 9.67 -11.08 6.93
C SER A 29 10.29 -9.72 6.67
N ASP A 30 10.92 -9.52 5.51
CA ASP A 30 11.53 -8.24 5.10
C ASP A 30 10.48 -7.13 5.05
N LEU A 31 9.30 -7.45 4.51
CA LEU A 31 8.17 -6.53 4.42
C LEU A 31 7.68 -6.14 5.80
N MET A 32 7.50 -7.09 6.71
CA MET A 32 7.06 -6.82 8.09
C MET A 32 8.12 -6.01 8.87
N GLN A 33 9.40 -6.29 8.68
CA GLN A 33 10.50 -5.53 9.27
C GLN A 33 10.50 -4.08 8.80
N TRP A 34 10.33 -3.85 7.50
CA TRP A 34 10.20 -2.50 6.95
C TRP A 34 8.96 -1.77 7.50
N THR A 35 7.79 -2.43 7.58
CA THR A 35 6.60 -1.79 8.15
C THR A 35 6.73 -1.45 9.63
N SER A 36 7.58 -2.19 10.36
CA SER A 36 7.85 -1.94 11.78
C SER A 36 8.87 -0.82 11.98
N SER A 37 9.66 -0.53 10.95
CA SER A 37 10.63 0.57 10.94
C SER A 37 9.87 1.88 10.75
N SER A 38 10.19 2.89 11.56
CA SER A 38 9.52 4.19 11.50
C SER A 38 10.55 5.31 11.34
N SER A 39 10.35 6.14 10.33
CA SER A 39 11.09 7.40 10.14
C SER A 39 10.10 8.59 10.17
N PRO A 40 10.59 9.84 10.33
CA PRO A 40 9.72 11.03 10.27
C PRO A 40 8.99 11.18 8.92
N THR A 41 9.60 10.72 7.84
CA THR A 41 9.08 10.79 6.45
C THR A 41 8.29 9.55 6.05
N THR A 42 8.55 8.42 6.69
CA THR A 42 7.92 7.11 6.43
C THR A 42 7.50 6.48 7.76
N PRO A 43 6.41 6.95 8.39
CA PRO A 43 5.94 6.40 9.66
C PRO A 43 5.43 4.97 9.49
N SER A 44 5.75 4.10 10.45
CA SER A 44 5.35 2.69 10.45
C SER A 44 3.85 2.48 10.24
N MET A 45 3.02 3.36 10.81
CA MET A 45 1.57 3.32 10.66
C MET A 45 1.13 3.51 9.20
N LEU A 46 1.73 4.46 8.48
CA LEU A 46 1.44 4.68 7.08
C LEU A 46 1.88 3.48 6.24
N CYS A 47 3.08 2.95 6.50
CA CYS A 47 3.57 1.73 5.86
C CYS A 47 2.57 0.59 6.03
N MET A 48 2.15 0.32 7.26
CA MET A 48 1.21 -0.76 7.56
C MET A 48 -0.12 -0.60 6.81
N MET A 49 -0.71 0.61 6.81
CA MET A 49 -1.96 0.87 6.09
C MET A 49 -1.84 0.61 4.59
N VAL A 50 -0.75 1.09 3.98
CA VAL A 50 -0.49 0.91 2.55
C VAL A 50 -0.28 -0.56 2.22
N ILE A 51 0.49 -1.29 3.03
CA ILE A 51 0.72 -2.73 2.85
C ILE A 51 -0.59 -3.51 2.99
N GLN A 52 -1.39 -3.24 4.01
CA GLN A 52 -2.68 -3.90 4.21
C GLN A 52 -3.59 -3.70 2.99
N ALA A 53 -3.72 -2.45 2.53
CA ALA A 53 -4.52 -2.12 1.36
C ALA A 53 -4.03 -2.82 0.08
N LEU A 54 -2.70 -2.81 -0.13
CA LEU A 54 -2.04 -3.40 -1.30
C LEU A 54 -2.21 -4.92 -1.32
N VAL A 55 -1.85 -5.60 -0.23
CA VAL A 55 -1.93 -7.06 -0.10
C VAL A 55 -3.36 -7.54 -0.26
N TYR A 56 -4.31 -6.86 0.39
CA TYR A 56 -5.72 -7.17 0.26
C TYR A 56 -6.20 -7.03 -1.18
N ASN A 57 -5.82 -5.96 -1.88
CA ASN A 57 -6.21 -5.79 -3.28
C ASN A 57 -5.61 -6.88 -4.18
N ILE A 58 -4.35 -7.25 -4.00
CA ILE A 58 -3.71 -8.32 -4.78
C ILE A 58 -4.44 -9.65 -4.55
N TRP A 59 -4.76 -9.98 -3.30
CA TRP A 59 -5.56 -11.15 -2.95
C TRP A 59 -6.94 -11.11 -3.62
N GLN A 60 -7.63 -9.98 -3.53
CA GLN A 60 -8.95 -9.79 -4.14
C GLN A 60 -8.91 -9.96 -5.67
N GLN A 61 -7.91 -9.38 -6.35
CA GLN A 61 -7.75 -9.49 -7.80
C GLN A 61 -7.42 -10.92 -8.23
N ARG A 62 -6.60 -11.63 -7.46
CA ARG A 62 -6.33 -13.05 -7.70
C ARG A 62 -7.62 -13.88 -7.61
N ASN A 63 -8.45 -13.63 -6.60
CA ASN A 63 -9.72 -14.34 -6.43
C ASN A 63 -10.73 -14.00 -7.54
N ASN A 64 -10.86 -12.73 -7.91
CA ASN A 64 -11.70 -12.31 -9.02
C ASN A 64 -11.27 -12.94 -10.35
N LYS A 65 -9.96 -13.08 -10.60
CA LYS A 65 -9.46 -13.77 -11.78
C LYS A 65 -9.87 -15.24 -11.79
N LEU A 66 -9.81 -15.90 -10.63
CA LEU A 66 -10.13 -17.33 -10.49
C LEU A 66 -11.64 -17.61 -10.57
N GLN A 67 -12.45 -16.78 -9.91
CA GLN A 67 -13.91 -17.01 -9.77
C GLN A 67 -14.73 -16.34 -10.87
N ASN A 68 -14.34 -15.12 -11.26
CA ASN A 68 -15.13 -14.26 -12.16
C ASN A 68 -14.43 -14.06 -13.51
N HIS A 69 -13.31 -14.75 -13.77
CA HIS A 69 -12.46 -14.57 -14.96
C HIS A 69 -12.08 -13.11 -15.25
N THR A 70 -12.10 -12.27 -14.21
CA THR A 70 -11.95 -10.81 -14.33
C THR A 70 -10.71 -10.37 -13.56
N LEU A 71 -9.85 -9.60 -14.22
CA LEU A 71 -8.68 -8.99 -13.61
C LEU A 71 -8.66 -7.51 -13.98
N LEU A 72 -8.72 -6.63 -12.98
CA LEU A 72 -8.59 -5.21 -13.24
C LEU A 72 -7.14 -4.86 -13.63
N PRO A 73 -6.91 -3.86 -14.49
CA PRO A 73 -5.57 -3.36 -14.73
C PRO A 73 -4.92 -2.85 -13.43
N PRO A 74 -3.60 -3.06 -13.22
CA PRO A 74 -2.91 -2.67 -11.99
C PRO A 74 -3.13 -1.20 -11.61
N LEU A 75 -3.10 -0.28 -12.59
CA LEU A 75 -3.30 1.15 -12.33
C LEU A 75 -4.73 1.48 -11.84
N VAL A 76 -5.73 0.71 -12.29
CA VAL A 76 -7.11 0.85 -11.80
C VAL A 76 -7.23 0.32 -10.38
N ALA A 77 -6.58 -0.80 -10.08
CA ALA A 77 -6.50 -1.30 -8.70
C ALA A 77 -5.73 -0.35 -7.78
N PHE A 78 -4.65 0.28 -8.26
CA PHE A 78 -3.92 1.28 -7.50
C PHE A 78 -4.79 2.49 -7.15
N LYS A 79 -5.66 2.96 -8.05
CA LYS A 79 -6.64 4.01 -7.71
C LYS A 79 -7.51 3.62 -6.51
N ARG A 80 -7.92 2.35 -6.42
CA ARG A 80 -8.69 1.83 -5.28
C ARG A 80 -7.85 1.76 -4.00
N ILE A 81 -6.60 1.31 -4.09
CA ILE A 81 -5.65 1.30 -2.97
C ILE A 81 -5.44 2.71 -2.44
N ASN A 82 -5.11 3.66 -3.34
CA ASN A 82 -4.91 5.06 -3.00
C ASN A 82 -6.14 5.65 -2.31
N ARG A 83 -7.33 5.40 -2.86
CA ARG A 83 -8.58 5.86 -2.26
C ARG A 83 -8.80 5.27 -0.87
N HIS A 84 -8.56 3.97 -0.71
CA HIS A 84 -8.70 3.29 0.58
C HIS A 84 -7.76 3.86 1.65
N VAL A 85 -6.50 4.15 1.29
CA VAL A 85 -5.53 4.78 2.20
C VAL A 85 -6.00 6.18 2.61
N ILE A 86 -6.40 7.00 1.64
CA ILE A 86 -6.94 8.36 1.88
C ILE A 86 -8.17 8.31 2.79
N ASP A 87 -9.14 7.44 2.48
CA ASP A 87 -10.37 7.32 3.25
C ASP A 87 -10.08 6.85 4.68
N SER A 88 -9.15 5.91 4.86
CA SER A 88 -8.75 5.41 6.19
C SER A 88 -8.04 6.49 7.02
N ILE A 89 -7.13 7.26 6.43
CA ILE A 89 -6.49 8.41 7.11
C ILE A 89 -7.54 9.47 7.45
N SER A 90 -8.46 9.76 6.52
CA SER A 90 -9.52 10.76 6.70
C SER A 90 -10.47 10.39 7.83
N ALA A 91 -10.86 9.11 7.91
CA ALA A 91 -11.71 8.59 8.98
C ALA A 91 -11.04 8.72 10.36
N ALA A 92 -9.73 8.53 10.43
CA ALA A 92 -8.96 8.64 11.67
C ALA A 92 -8.37 10.03 11.94
N ARG A 93 -8.67 11.05 11.12
CA ARG A 93 -8.00 12.36 11.13
C ARG A 93 -7.98 13.11 12.46
N LYS A 94 -8.96 12.84 13.34
CA LYS A 94 -9.04 13.49 14.67
C LYS A 94 -8.02 12.93 15.67
N GLN A 95 -7.44 11.76 15.38
CA GLN A 95 -6.42 11.15 16.21
C GLN A 95 -5.05 11.76 15.88
N LYS A 96 -4.32 12.24 16.90
CA LYS A 96 -3.01 12.89 16.74
C LYS A 96 -2.03 12.09 15.86
N LYS A 97 -2.08 10.75 15.95
CA LYS A 97 -1.22 9.83 15.17
C LYS A 97 -1.47 9.88 13.65
N PHE A 98 -2.61 10.39 13.20
CA PHE A 98 -3.02 10.39 11.78
C PHE A 98 -2.98 11.78 11.14
N CYS A 99 -2.88 12.86 11.93
CA CYS A 99 -2.96 14.23 11.43
C CYS A 99 -1.90 14.55 10.36
N SER A 100 -0.69 14.01 10.50
CA SER A 100 0.42 14.23 9.55
C SER A 100 0.45 13.22 8.41
N LEU A 101 -0.26 12.09 8.50
CA LEU A 101 -0.13 10.99 7.54
C LEU A 101 -0.68 11.35 6.16
N MET A 102 -1.73 12.19 6.08
CA MET A 102 -2.28 12.63 4.80
C MET A 102 -1.25 13.45 4.00
N LEU A 103 -0.53 14.35 4.68
CA LEU A 103 0.53 15.16 4.06
C LEU A 103 1.69 14.30 3.56
N LEU A 104 1.99 13.20 4.26
CA LEU A 104 3.03 12.25 3.86
C LEU A 104 2.58 11.34 2.71
N TRP A 105 1.28 11.11 2.51
CA TRP A 105 0.77 10.24 1.46
C TRP A 105 0.50 10.94 0.12
N LEU A 106 0.06 12.21 0.15
CA LEU A 106 -0.36 12.95 -1.05
C LEU A 106 0.79 13.53 -1.90
N ILE A 107 2.02 13.12 -1.62
CA ILE A 107 3.23 13.56 -2.34
C ILE A 107 3.24 12.97 -3.76
#